data_AF-A0A2N1P4X8-F1
#
_entry.id   AF-A0A2N1P4X8-F1
#
_cell.length_a   1.000
_cell.length_b   1.000
_cell.length_c   1.000
_cell.angle_alpha   90.00
_cell.angle_beta   90.00
_cell.angle_gamma   90.00
#
_symmetry.space_group_name_H-M   'P 1'
#
loop_
_entity.id
_entity.type
_entity.pdbx_description
1 polymer ?
#
loop_
_entity_poly.entity_id
_entity_poly.type
_entity_poly.pdbx_seq_one_letter_code
_entity_poly.pdbx_strand_id
1 'polypeptide(L)'
;MINRISLRRGDWLVGVAVALSLCCSYSGVRAEAPIVGSQVAGYYRMMLGQYEVTALSDGFIELEPGLLKNTSAGEINTLLRRMFADTAKIHTAVNAYLINTGSKLVLVDAGAGNIFGPELGGVVPNLKASGYDTTRVDAVIITHMHGDHIGGLIVREGKSPYPNATIYVAKAESDFWLSPAEAEKAPAEEKVFFKMAHDLADPQIAVGRWKTFVDGEELFPGINARLIPGHTPGHTTIEVGSAGESLWITGDLVHCMAVQFPRPDVAIDFDLDQKQAVTTRQALFKRAADKRVFVAGMHLPFPGIGRIRAEGSGGYVWVPIEFGSVKSAALTPALESTATAVPTSTSVPTTRTPTPVAAPRLSKPPEVILAINKPVRKTPYPGNVVYTLPKMDEVLLANELAYHNNLKVDIYYPPNYNFETKLPIVILAHGFQETDEFDKDIPQQMDWVRLIAASGMIAISAQAGDAPVDNSYRVFDFLAANKDLLGLDLTRIGFWACSGQGAPAIKALQDEKLPFRDVFKAAVFMYSDFKSATPSVWPKTLSLFVVKAGSDQLIPGSTIDNFVAQARSSQITTEYIELADAPHGFDVFQDTQASKATVRQALEFLKGRLLP
;
A
#
# COMPACT_ATOMS: atom_id res chain seq x y z
N MET A 1 50.90 74.85 52.61
CA MET A 1 50.75 76.04 51.75
C MET A 1 49.27 76.16 51.38
N ILE A 2 48.61 77.22 51.87
CA ILE A 2 47.58 78.07 51.22
C ILE A 2 46.39 77.33 50.54
N ASN A 3 45.10 77.50 50.84
CA ASN A 3 44.32 78.53 51.53
C ASN A 3 42.94 77.98 51.97
N ARG A 4 42.30 78.70 52.90
CA ARG A 4 40.90 78.57 53.36
C ARG A 4 39.86 78.71 52.23
N ILE A 5 38.66 78.15 52.41
CA ILE A 5 37.37 78.88 52.57
C ILE A 5 36.20 77.88 52.69
N SER A 6 35.27 78.20 53.60
CA SER A 6 34.01 77.53 53.88
C SER A 6 32.88 77.96 52.94
N LEU A 7 31.89 77.08 52.72
CA LEU A 7 30.42 77.29 52.85
C LEU A 7 29.57 76.65 51.73
N ARG A 8 28.55 75.91 52.22
CA ARG A 8 27.13 75.87 51.81
C ARG A 8 26.66 75.05 50.61
N ARG A 9 25.67 74.20 50.97
CA ARG A 9 24.36 73.91 50.35
C ARG A 9 24.33 73.54 48.86
N GLY A 10 23.90 72.30 48.61
CA GLY A 10 23.34 71.86 47.34
C GLY A 10 23.00 70.38 47.40
N ASP A 11 21.74 70.09 47.69
CA ASP A 11 20.92 69.05 47.07
C ASP A 11 21.41 67.60 47.05
N TRP A 12 20.83 66.74 47.90
CA TRP A 12 20.38 65.40 47.51
C TRP A 12 19.17 65.02 48.35
N LEU A 13 17.99 65.06 47.74
CA LEU A 13 16.76 64.52 48.30
C LEU A 13 15.96 63.82 47.20
N VAL A 14 15.41 62.68 47.58
CA VAL A 14 14.31 61.92 46.96
C VAL A 14 14.67 60.98 45.82
N GLY A 15 14.63 59.69 46.14
CA GLY A 15 14.58 58.59 45.18
C GLY A 15 13.24 58.55 44.45
N VAL A 16 13.31 58.21 43.16
CA VAL A 16 12.17 57.86 42.33
C VAL A 16 12.49 56.53 41.67
N ALA A 17 11.65 55.53 41.95
CA ALA A 17 11.67 54.23 41.31
C ALA A 17 11.33 54.38 39.83
N VAL A 18 12.21 53.92 38.95
CA VAL A 18 11.97 53.84 37.52
C VAL A 18 11.17 52.57 37.24
N ALA A 19 9.87 52.72 37.01
CA ALA A 19 9.04 51.70 36.37
C ALA A 19 9.11 51.93 34.85
N LEU A 20 9.87 51.09 34.13
CA LEU A 20 9.86 51.04 32.68
C LEU A 20 8.52 50.44 32.20
N SER A 21 7.61 51.29 31.74
CA SER A 21 6.48 50.86 30.91
C SER A 21 7.00 50.53 29.51
N LEU A 22 7.31 49.26 29.24
CA LEU A 22 7.36 48.74 27.88
C LEU A 22 5.93 48.74 27.32
N CYS A 23 5.60 49.74 26.51
CA CYS A 23 4.54 49.60 25.52
C CYS A 23 5.00 48.59 24.48
N CYS A 24 4.71 47.31 24.72
CA CYS A 24 4.73 46.29 23.67
C CYS A 24 3.63 46.66 22.66
N SER A 25 4.01 47.33 21.58
CA SER A 25 3.23 47.31 20.36
C SER A 25 3.09 45.85 19.94
N TYR A 26 1.91 45.27 20.18
CA TYR A 26 1.52 44.01 19.55
C TYR A 26 1.38 44.28 18.05
N SER A 27 2.50 44.25 17.33
CA SER A 27 2.49 43.91 15.92
C SER A 27 2.00 42.47 15.87
N GLY A 28 0.70 42.30 15.61
CA GLY A 28 0.13 40.98 15.37
C GLY A 28 0.99 40.31 14.30
N VAL A 29 1.73 39.28 14.69
CA VAL A 29 2.43 38.42 13.74
C VAL A 29 1.34 37.75 12.93
N ARG A 30 1.02 38.31 11.77
CA ARG A 30 0.22 37.61 10.78
C ARG A 30 1.09 36.47 10.29
N ALA A 31 0.78 35.27 10.74
CA ALA A 31 1.31 34.03 10.22
C ALA A 31 0.75 33.80 8.80
N GLU A 32 1.11 34.66 7.86
CA GLU A 32 0.72 34.54 6.46
C GLU A 32 1.88 33.85 5.73
N ALA A 33 1.76 32.54 5.53
CA ALA A 33 2.74 31.75 4.79
C ALA A 33 2.58 32.01 3.28
N PRO A 34 3.67 32.15 2.51
CA PRO A 34 3.58 32.35 1.07
C PRO A 34 3.02 31.09 0.36
N ILE A 35 2.21 31.31 -0.67
CA ILE A 35 1.75 30.23 -1.56
C ILE A 35 2.98 29.72 -2.34
N VAL A 36 3.33 28.45 -2.16
CA VAL A 36 4.51 27.81 -2.78
C VAL A 36 4.37 27.69 -4.30
N GLY A 37 3.14 27.57 -4.81
CA GLY A 37 2.83 27.68 -6.25
C GLY A 37 3.48 26.62 -7.16
N SER A 38 4.07 25.58 -6.59
CA SER A 38 4.77 24.50 -7.30
C SER A 38 4.40 23.14 -6.72
N GLN A 39 4.48 22.11 -7.55
CA GLN A 39 4.23 20.73 -7.14
C GLN A 39 5.46 20.13 -6.45
N VAL A 40 5.26 19.08 -5.65
CA VAL A 40 6.34 18.19 -5.20
C VAL A 40 7.10 17.62 -6.41
N ALA A 41 8.35 17.20 -6.20
CA ALA A 41 9.09 16.43 -7.20
C ALA A 41 8.30 15.19 -7.61
N GLY A 42 8.16 14.97 -8.92
CA GLY A 42 7.35 13.90 -9.50
C GLY A 42 8.08 12.57 -9.55
N TYR A 43 8.53 12.07 -8.39
CA TYR A 43 9.02 10.70 -8.27
C TYR A 43 8.34 9.97 -7.11
N TYR A 44 8.18 8.66 -7.27
CA TYR A 44 7.59 7.77 -6.26
C TYR A 44 8.40 6.49 -6.20
N ARG A 45 8.70 6.01 -5.00
CA ARG A 45 9.57 4.84 -4.79
C ARG A 45 8.79 3.68 -4.19
N MET A 46 9.05 2.47 -4.68
CA MET A 46 8.63 1.22 -4.05
C MET A 46 9.77 0.21 -4.06
N MET A 47 9.81 -0.68 -3.07
CA MET A 47 10.54 -1.94 -3.23
C MET A 47 9.68 -2.93 -4.01
N LEU A 48 10.33 -3.74 -4.84
CA LEU A 48 9.78 -4.93 -5.46
C LEU A 48 10.74 -6.07 -5.15
N GLY A 49 10.47 -6.86 -4.10
CA GLY A 49 11.43 -7.81 -3.57
C GLY A 49 12.74 -7.13 -3.19
N GLN A 50 13.84 -7.49 -3.88
CA GLN A 50 15.16 -6.88 -3.67
C GLN A 50 15.44 -5.69 -4.60
N TYR A 51 14.55 -5.37 -5.53
CA TYR A 51 14.73 -4.27 -6.48
C TYR A 51 14.06 -3.01 -5.98
N GLU A 52 14.69 -1.86 -6.21
CA GLU A 52 14.07 -0.56 -5.99
C GLU A 52 13.49 -0.07 -7.32
N VAL A 53 12.20 0.24 -7.34
CA VAL A 53 11.52 0.84 -8.48
C VAL A 53 11.17 2.28 -8.15
N THR A 54 11.53 3.21 -9.04
CA THR A 54 11.18 4.63 -8.97
C THR A 54 10.32 4.99 -10.17
N ALA A 55 9.04 5.30 -9.95
CA ALA A 55 8.22 5.96 -10.97
C ALA A 55 8.69 7.41 -11.11
N LEU A 56 8.80 7.88 -12.35
CA LEU A 56 9.25 9.21 -12.72
C LEU A 56 8.16 9.85 -13.59
N SER A 57 7.62 10.98 -13.16
CA SER A 57 6.68 11.75 -13.97
C SER A 57 7.46 12.51 -15.04
N ASP A 58 7.07 12.35 -16.30
CA ASP A 58 7.47 13.28 -17.36
C ASP A 58 6.62 14.55 -17.35
N GLY A 59 5.39 14.46 -16.82
CA GLY A 59 4.40 15.52 -16.80
C GLY A 59 3.05 14.97 -17.26
N PHE A 60 2.33 15.74 -18.08
CA PHE A 60 1.04 15.34 -18.61
C PHE A 60 0.77 15.87 -20.02
N ILE A 61 -0.17 15.22 -20.71
CA ILE A 61 -0.78 15.65 -21.95
C ILE A 61 -2.30 15.74 -21.78
N GLU A 62 -2.95 16.61 -22.55
CA GLU A 62 -4.40 16.68 -22.60
C GLU A 62 -4.93 16.00 -23.86
N LEU A 63 -5.75 14.97 -23.70
CA LEU A 63 -6.30 14.20 -24.81
C LEU A 63 -7.79 14.52 -25.03
N GLU A 64 -8.20 14.60 -26.28
CA GLU A 64 -9.60 14.77 -26.64
C GLU A 64 -10.38 13.45 -26.43
N PRO A 65 -11.55 13.46 -25.76
CA PRO A 65 -12.34 12.24 -25.58
C PRO A 65 -12.72 11.52 -26.89
N GLY A 66 -12.81 12.26 -28.00
CA GLY A 66 -13.11 11.72 -29.34
C GLY A 66 -12.01 10.84 -29.94
N LEU A 67 -10.84 10.77 -29.31
CA LEU A 67 -9.78 9.82 -29.66
C LEU A 67 -10.14 8.39 -29.25
N LEU A 68 -11.02 8.21 -28.26
CA LEU A 68 -11.51 6.89 -27.85
C LEU A 68 -12.51 6.33 -28.86
N LYS A 69 -12.30 5.08 -29.29
CA LYS A 69 -13.08 4.41 -30.36
C LYS A 69 -13.87 3.21 -29.81
N ASN A 70 -14.72 2.64 -30.66
CA ASN A 70 -15.58 1.47 -30.32
C ASN A 70 -16.62 1.71 -29.21
N THR A 71 -16.95 2.97 -28.94
CA THR A 71 -18.04 3.36 -28.04
C THR A 71 -18.62 4.72 -28.47
N SER A 72 -19.73 5.13 -27.87
CA SER A 72 -20.36 6.42 -28.14
C SER A 72 -19.81 7.53 -27.24
N ALA A 73 -19.84 8.78 -27.71
CA ALA A 73 -19.47 9.95 -26.90
C ALA A 73 -20.29 10.05 -25.60
N GLY A 74 -21.58 9.67 -25.64
CA GLY A 74 -22.45 9.68 -24.47
C GLY A 74 -22.00 8.69 -23.38
N GLU A 75 -21.51 7.52 -23.80
CA GLU A 75 -20.96 6.51 -22.89
C GLU A 75 -19.60 6.94 -22.31
N ILE A 76 -18.69 7.43 -23.16
CA ILE A 76 -17.40 8.01 -22.72
C ILE A 76 -17.63 9.07 -21.63
N ASN A 77 -18.52 10.04 -21.90
CA ASN A 77 -18.83 11.11 -20.97
C ASN A 77 -19.45 10.59 -19.65
N THR A 78 -20.23 9.51 -19.71
CA THR A 78 -20.81 8.90 -18.51
C THR A 78 -19.75 8.22 -17.65
N LEU A 79 -18.81 7.51 -18.27
CA LEU A 79 -17.70 6.87 -17.57
C LEU A 79 -16.71 7.88 -16.98
N LEU A 80 -16.40 8.96 -17.71
CA LEU A 80 -15.59 10.07 -17.21
C LEU A 80 -16.23 10.74 -15.99
N ARG A 81 -17.53 11.06 -16.05
CA ARG A 81 -18.29 11.62 -14.90
C ARG A 81 -18.24 10.74 -13.66
N ARG A 82 -18.34 9.41 -13.82
CA ARG A 82 -18.27 8.46 -12.70
C ARG A 82 -16.95 8.55 -11.93
N MET A 83 -15.88 8.98 -12.60
CA MET A 83 -14.54 9.14 -12.01
C MET A 83 -14.21 10.59 -11.67
N PHE A 84 -15.18 11.51 -11.72
CA PHE A 84 -14.98 12.95 -11.54
C PHE A 84 -13.94 13.53 -12.52
N ALA A 85 -13.90 12.98 -13.75
CA ALA A 85 -12.94 13.32 -14.79
C ALA A 85 -13.64 13.90 -16.04
N ASP A 86 -14.85 14.45 -15.90
CA ASP A 86 -15.61 15.08 -16.98
C ASP A 86 -15.15 16.51 -17.25
N THR A 87 -13.88 16.64 -17.61
CA THR A 87 -13.27 17.88 -18.09
C THR A 87 -13.37 17.96 -19.62
N ALA A 88 -13.14 19.15 -20.20
CA ALA A 88 -13.18 19.34 -21.65
C ALA A 88 -12.18 18.41 -22.39
N LYS A 89 -11.04 18.13 -21.74
CA LYS A 89 -10.02 17.18 -22.19
C LYS A 89 -9.64 16.24 -21.05
N ILE A 90 -9.14 15.06 -21.40
CA ILE A 90 -8.67 14.04 -20.47
C ILE A 90 -7.22 14.37 -20.09
N HIS A 91 -7.01 14.73 -18.83
CA HIS A 91 -5.66 14.91 -18.28
C HIS A 91 -4.97 13.55 -18.15
N THR A 92 -3.90 13.35 -18.92
CA THR A 92 -3.24 12.06 -19.11
C THR A 92 -1.78 12.18 -18.68
N ALA A 93 -1.39 11.44 -17.65
CA ALA A 93 -0.01 11.46 -17.18
C ALA A 93 0.94 10.84 -18.23
N VAL A 94 2.22 11.19 -18.17
CA VAL A 94 3.29 10.46 -18.86
C VAL A 94 4.29 10.03 -17.79
N ASN A 95 4.47 8.72 -17.64
CA ASN A 95 5.32 8.12 -16.61
C ASN A 95 6.49 7.37 -17.27
N ALA A 96 7.61 7.28 -16.57
CA ALA A 96 8.71 6.36 -16.86
C ALA A 96 9.09 5.62 -15.57
N TYR A 97 9.82 4.51 -15.68
CA TYR A 97 10.12 3.67 -14.51
C TYR A 97 11.60 3.32 -14.43
N LEU A 98 12.27 3.76 -13.37
CA LEU A 98 13.67 3.44 -13.09
C LEU A 98 13.73 2.24 -12.14
N ILE A 99 14.52 1.23 -12.48
CA ILE A 99 14.70 -0.01 -11.72
C ILE A 99 16.16 -0.11 -11.32
N ASN A 100 16.43 -0.10 -10.02
CA ASN A 100 17.73 -0.44 -9.47
C ASN A 100 17.69 -1.88 -8.95
N THR A 101 18.45 -2.75 -9.61
CA THR A 101 18.55 -4.18 -9.25
C THR A 101 19.66 -4.47 -8.22
N GLY A 102 20.34 -3.44 -7.74
CA GLY A 102 21.59 -3.52 -6.96
C GLY A 102 22.84 -3.69 -7.82
N SER A 103 22.71 -4.24 -9.04
CA SER A 103 23.82 -4.44 -9.99
C SER A 103 23.72 -3.61 -11.27
N LYS A 104 22.49 -3.21 -11.63
CA LYS A 104 22.16 -2.42 -12.82
C LYS A 104 21.09 -1.38 -12.49
N LEU A 105 21.25 -0.19 -13.09
CA LEU A 105 20.25 0.86 -13.10
C LEU A 105 19.62 0.93 -14.50
N VAL A 106 18.37 0.47 -14.60
CA VAL A 106 17.64 0.30 -15.87
C VAL A 106 16.47 1.26 -15.88
N LEU A 107 16.36 2.09 -16.91
CA LEU A 107 15.21 2.97 -17.14
C LEU A 107 14.28 2.32 -18.16
N VAL A 108 12.97 2.29 -17.90
CA VAL A 108 11.93 1.88 -18.86
C VAL A 108 11.20 3.13 -19.32
N ASP A 109 11.32 3.40 -20.62
CA ASP A 109 10.96 4.65 -21.32
C ASP A 109 11.67 5.91 -20.79
N ALA A 110 11.80 6.93 -21.66
CA ALA A 110 12.59 8.13 -21.39
C ALA A 110 11.76 9.43 -21.33
N GLY A 111 10.43 9.34 -21.49
CA GLY A 111 9.57 10.52 -21.59
C GLY A 111 9.67 11.21 -22.96
N ALA A 112 9.06 12.39 -23.08
CA ALA A 112 9.03 13.16 -24.33
C ALA A 112 10.25 14.07 -24.52
N GLY A 113 11.07 14.25 -23.48
CA GLY A 113 12.09 15.30 -23.51
C GLY A 113 11.43 16.67 -23.71
N ASN A 114 11.71 17.37 -24.81
CA ASN A 114 11.07 18.67 -25.11
C ASN A 114 10.25 18.66 -26.40
N ILE A 115 9.90 17.48 -26.93
CA ILE A 115 9.31 17.40 -28.27
C ILE A 115 7.79 17.62 -28.28
N PHE A 116 7.11 17.49 -27.14
CA PHE A 116 5.66 17.67 -26.98
C PHE A 116 5.27 18.88 -26.12
N GLY A 117 6.14 19.89 -26.06
CA GLY A 117 5.85 21.16 -25.37
C GLY A 117 6.37 21.21 -23.93
N PRO A 118 6.04 22.31 -23.20
CA PRO A 118 6.68 22.64 -21.94
C PRO A 118 6.15 21.85 -20.73
N GLU A 119 5.00 21.20 -20.85
CA GLU A 119 4.38 20.44 -19.75
C GLU A 119 4.93 19.01 -19.61
N LEU A 120 5.90 18.65 -20.46
CA LEU A 120 6.60 17.37 -20.47
C LEU A 120 8.12 17.57 -20.32
N GLY A 121 8.88 16.47 -20.29
CA GLY A 121 10.33 16.49 -20.08
C GLY A 121 10.77 16.39 -18.62
N GLY A 122 9.84 16.02 -17.72
CA GLY A 122 10.06 15.83 -16.30
C GLY A 122 10.90 14.61 -15.93
N VAL A 123 11.12 13.63 -16.81
CA VAL A 123 11.85 12.39 -16.46
C VAL A 123 13.26 12.69 -15.96
N VAL A 124 14.05 13.49 -16.67
CA VAL A 124 15.44 13.80 -16.27
C VAL A 124 15.50 14.61 -14.97
N PRO A 125 14.72 15.71 -14.81
CA PRO A 125 14.63 16.42 -13.52
C PRO A 125 14.20 15.52 -12.35
N ASN A 126 13.18 14.68 -12.54
CA ASN A 126 12.66 13.82 -11.49
C ASN A 126 13.59 12.64 -11.17
N LEU A 127 14.33 12.12 -12.16
CA LEU A 127 15.40 11.14 -11.93
C LEU A 127 16.48 11.74 -11.00
N LYS A 128 16.90 12.98 -11.28
CA LYS A 128 17.85 13.72 -10.44
C LYS A 128 17.31 14.00 -9.05
N ALA A 129 16.06 14.45 -8.95
CA ALA A 129 15.40 14.68 -7.67
C ALA A 129 15.25 13.40 -6.83
N SER A 130 15.16 12.24 -7.49
CA SER A 130 15.14 10.93 -6.83
C SER A 130 16.51 10.45 -6.33
N GLY A 131 17.58 11.22 -6.56
CA GLY A 131 18.93 10.93 -6.05
C GLY A 131 19.85 10.17 -7.02
N TYR A 132 19.42 9.92 -8.25
CA TYR A 132 20.24 9.30 -9.30
C TYR A 132 20.77 10.34 -10.29
N ASP A 133 21.83 9.99 -11.03
CA ASP A 133 22.32 10.79 -12.14
C ASP A 133 22.15 10.03 -13.45
N THR A 134 21.85 10.71 -14.56
CA THR A 134 21.60 10.05 -15.85
C THR A 134 22.83 9.34 -16.41
N THR A 135 24.04 9.72 -15.99
CA THR A 135 25.28 9.00 -16.30
C THR A 135 25.38 7.64 -15.62
N ARG A 136 24.58 7.38 -14.58
CA ARG A 136 24.56 6.10 -13.86
C ARG A 136 23.61 5.07 -14.49
N VAL A 137 22.78 5.48 -15.44
CA VAL A 137 21.84 4.57 -16.14
C VAL A 137 22.63 3.66 -17.07
N ASP A 138 22.57 2.35 -16.80
CA ASP A 138 23.23 1.31 -17.59
C ASP A 138 22.46 0.99 -18.88
N ALA A 139 21.13 1.09 -18.82
CA ALA A 139 20.26 0.71 -19.92
C ALA A 139 18.97 1.53 -19.93
N VAL A 140 18.47 1.82 -21.12
CA VAL A 140 17.11 2.31 -21.35
C VAL A 140 16.38 1.27 -22.18
N ILE A 141 15.27 0.74 -21.68
CA ILE A 141 14.40 -0.20 -22.40
C ILE A 141 13.18 0.59 -22.89
N ILE A 142 12.95 0.57 -24.20
CA ILE A 142 11.85 1.28 -24.84
C ILE A 142 10.69 0.30 -25.04
N THR A 143 9.53 0.61 -24.47
CA THR A 143 8.30 -0.19 -24.64
C THR A 143 7.80 -0.13 -26.08
N HIS A 144 7.82 1.07 -26.67
CA HIS A 144 7.54 1.35 -28.07
C HIS A 144 8.06 2.75 -28.46
N MET A 145 8.14 3.06 -29.76
CA MET A 145 8.86 4.24 -30.26
C MET A 145 7.98 5.48 -30.51
N HIS A 146 6.89 5.66 -29.76
CA HIS A 146 6.19 6.95 -29.76
C HIS A 146 7.01 8.04 -29.06
N GLY A 147 6.75 9.29 -29.44
CA GLY A 147 7.57 10.44 -29.07
C GLY A 147 7.66 10.68 -27.57
N ASP A 148 6.60 10.42 -26.82
CA ASP A 148 6.53 10.52 -25.37
C ASP A 148 7.21 9.39 -24.60
N HIS A 149 7.76 8.39 -25.31
CA HIS A 149 8.52 7.29 -24.73
C HIS A 149 9.99 7.38 -25.11
N ILE A 150 10.28 7.66 -26.38
CA ILE A 150 11.65 7.72 -26.91
C ILE A 150 12.22 9.15 -26.95
N GLY A 151 11.38 10.18 -26.83
CA GLY A 151 11.77 11.59 -26.98
C GLY A 151 12.85 12.05 -26.02
N GLY A 152 12.87 11.46 -24.81
CA GLY A 152 13.91 11.68 -23.83
C GLY A 152 15.30 11.21 -24.24
N LEU A 153 15.47 10.52 -25.38
CA LEU A 153 16.77 10.17 -25.95
C LEU A 153 17.39 11.27 -26.83
N ILE A 154 16.66 12.38 -27.05
CA ILE A 154 17.08 13.45 -27.94
C ILE A 154 18.51 13.94 -27.63
N VAL A 155 19.38 13.84 -28.63
CA VAL A 155 20.76 14.32 -28.53
C VAL A 155 20.77 15.83 -28.76
N ARG A 156 21.32 16.58 -27.79
CA ARG A 156 21.51 18.03 -27.92
C ARG A 156 22.98 18.36 -27.88
N GLU A 157 23.45 19.14 -28.85
CA GLU A 157 24.86 19.55 -28.96
C GLU A 157 25.82 18.34 -28.93
N GLY A 158 25.41 17.24 -29.58
CA GLY A 158 26.17 15.98 -29.61
C GLY A 158 26.17 15.18 -28.30
N LYS A 159 25.42 15.60 -27.27
CA LYS A 159 25.35 14.94 -25.97
C LYS A 159 24.04 14.18 -25.82
N SER A 160 24.15 12.87 -25.60
CA SER A 160 23.02 12.03 -25.18
C SER A 160 22.71 12.30 -23.70
N PRO A 161 21.43 12.38 -23.31
CA PRO A 161 21.03 12.54 -21.91
C PRO A 161 21.45 11.35 -21.05
N TYR A 162 21.60 10.16 -21.64
CA TYR A 162 22.05 8.93 -21.00
C TYR A 162 23.37 8.45 -21.66
N PRO A 163 24.52 9.06 -21.33
CA PRO A 163 25.77 8.86 -22.07
C PRO A 163 26.40 7.47 -21.88
N ASN A 164 26.00 6.71 -20.88
CA ASN A 164 26.53 5.36 -20.61
C ASN A 164 25.52 4.24 -20.91
N ALA A 165 24.27 4.59 -21.24
CA ALA A 165 23.21 3.61 -21.38
C ALA A 165 23.24 2.91 -22.75
N THR A 166 23.01 1.59 -22.76
CA THR A 166 22.58 0.87 -23.97
C THR A 166 21.07 0.98 -24.11
N ILE A 167 20.59 1.29 -25.31
CA ILE A 167 19.17 1.40 -25.64
C ILE A 167 18.68 0.06 -26.16
N TYR A 168 17.66 -0.50 -25.53
CA TYR A 168 17.02 -1.75 -25.89
C TYR A 168 15.64 -1.48 -26.46
N VAL A 169 15.34 -2.04 -27.62
CA VAL A 169 14.03 -1.91 -28.28
C VAL A 169 13.63 -3.25 -28.88
N ALA A 170 12.33 -3.54 -28.98
CA ALA A 170 11.89 -4.73 -29.68
C ALA A 170 12.33 -4.67 -31.15
N LYS A 171 12.81 -5.80 -31.69
CA LYS A 171 13.19 -5.88 -33.11
C LYS A 171 12.02 -5.50 -34.02
N ALA A 172 10.81 -5.98 -33.73
CA ALA A 172 9.60 -5.66 -34.49
C ALA A 172 9.27 -4.16 -34.48
N GLU A 173 9.58 -3.48 -33.37
CA GLU A 173 9.36 -2.04 -33.23
C GLU A 173 10.38 -1.25 -34.05
N SER A 174 11.67 -1.59 -33.89
CA SER A 174 12.76 -0.98 -34.64
C SER A 174 12.63 -1.20 -36.14
N ASP A 175 12.24 -2.41 -36.57
CA ASP A 175 12.04 -2.75 -37.97
C ASP A 175 10.87 -1.98 -38.59
N PHE A 176 9.84 -1.64 -37.81
CA PHE A 176 8.71 -0.87 -38.30
C PHE A 176 9.06 0.62 -38.44
N TRP A 177 9.44 1.27 -37.34
CA TRP A 177 9.61 2.72 -37.31
C TRP A 177 10.85 3.23 -38.06
N LEU A 178 11.86 2.39 -38.25
CA LEU A 178 13.07 2.72 -39.02
C LEU A 178 13.04 2.16 -40.45
N SER A 179 11.90 1.63 -40.90
CA SER A 179 11.74 1.13 -42.27
C SER A 179 11.34 2.24 -43.23
N PRO A 180 12.14 2.52 -44.26
CA PRO A 180 11.74 3.44 -45.34
C PRO A 180 10.48 2.97 -46.06
N ALA A 181 10.27 1.66 -46.18
CA ALA A 181 9.12 1.09 -46.88
C ALA A 181 7.82 1.25 -46.08
N GLU A 182 7.87 1.17 -44.75
CA GLU A 182 6.69 1.44 -43.91
C GLU A 182 6.40 2.95 -43.87
N ALA A 183 7.45 3.78 -43.78
CA ALA A 183 7.31 5.24 -43.87
C ALA A 183 6.71 5.71 -45.20
N GLU A 184 6.99 5.02 -46.30
CA GLU A 184 6.42 5.35 -47.61
C GLU A 184 4.91 5.08 -47.67
N LYS A 185 4.47 3.97 -47.07
CA LYS A 185 3.06 3.54 -47.00
C LYS A 185 2.21 4.38 -46.04
N ALA A 186 2.85 4.99 -45.03
CA ALA A 186 2.15 5.78 -44.03
C ALA A 186 1.43 7.00 -44.65
N PRO A 187 0.26 7.40 -44.11
CA PRO A 187 -0.38 8.69 -44.41
C PRO A 187 0.60 9.86 -44.29
N ALA A 188 0.40 10.92 -45.07
CA ALA A 188 1.37 12.03 -45.16
C ALA A 188 1.62 12.69 -43.80
N GLU A 189 0.56 12.84 -43.01
CA GLU A 189 0.53 13.36 -41.65
C GLU A 189 1.27 12.47 -40.63
N GLU A 190 1.41 11.17 -40.88
CA GLU A 190 2.06 10.21 -39.98
C GLU A 190 3.55 10.00 -40.31
N LYS A 191 4.02 10.42 -41.50
CA LYS A 191 5.44 10.31 -41.89
C LYS A 191 6.38 11.07 -40.94
N VAL A 192 5.87 12.09 -40.26
CA VAL A 192 6.61 12.83 -39.23
C VAL A 192 7.05 11.94 -38.07
N PHE A 193 6.28 10.90 -37.72
CA PHE A 193 6.61 9.98 -36.63
C PHE A 193 7.77 9.05 -37.00
N PHE A 194 7.82 8.56 -38.25
CA PHE A 194 8.98 7.81 -38.76
C PHE A 194 10.24 8.67 -38.77
N LYS A 195 10.13 9.94 -39.21
CA LYS A 195 11.26 10.87 -39.14
C LYS A 195 11.73 11.08 -37.69
N MET A 196 10.79 11.28 -36.76
CA MET A 196 11.10 11.45 -35.34
C MET A 196 11.80 10.21 -34.77
N ALA A 197 11.33 9.01 -35.11
CA ALA A 197 11.98 7.76 -34.72
C ALA A 197 13.44 7.70 -35.19
N HIS A 198 13.72 8.05 -36.45
CA HIS A 198 15.09 8.16 -36.97
C HIS A 198 15.92 9.21 -36.22
N ASP A 199 15.39 10.42 -36.04
CA ASP A 199 16.09 11.52 -35.35
C ASP A 199 16.53 11.13 -33.93
N LEU A 200 15.78 10.23 -33.26
CA LEU A 200 16.06 9.76 -31.91
C LEU A 200 16.91 8.47 -31.86
N ALA A 201 16.72 7.55 -32.81
CA ALA A 201 17.40 6.26 -32.84
C ALA A 201 18.76 6.31 -33.54
N ASP A 202 18.87 6.97 -34.71
CA ASP A 202 20.07 7.00 -35.53
C ASP A 202 21.32 7.48 -34.77
N PRO A 203 21.25 8.52 -33.90
CA PRO A 203 22.40 8.91 -33.09
C PRO A 203 22.89 7.83 -32.13
N GLN A 204 21.99 6.98 -31.63
CA GLN A 204 22.34 5.88 -30.72
C GLN A 204 22.87 4.67 -31.51
N ILE A 205 22.32 4.42 -32.70
CA ILE A 205 22.80 3.40 -33.65
C ILE A 205 24.23 3.73 -34.10
N ALA A 206 24.50 4.98 -34.48
CA ALA A 206 25.80 5.44 -34.98
C ALA A 206 26.95 5.22 -33.99
N VAL A 207 26.65 5.19 -32.68
CA VAL A 207 27.63 4.94 -31.61
C VAL A 207 27.55 3.52 -31.04
N GLY A 208 26.82 2.60 -31.68
CA GLY A 208 26.74 1.19 -31.30
C GLY A 208 25.99 0.91 -29.99
N ARG A 209 25.12 1.84 -29.55
CA ARG A 209 24.35 1.70 -28.30
C ARG A 209 22.91 1.26 -28.51
N TRP A 210 22.46 1.08 -29.75
CA TRP A 210 21.14 0.55 -30.07
C TRP A 210 21.18 -0.98 -30.17
N LYS A 211 20.41 -1.68 -29.34
CA LYS A 211 20.26 -3.13 -29.36
C LYS A 211 18.80 -3.51 -29.50
N THR A 212 18.55 -4.53 -30.32
CA THR A 212 17.23 -5.10 -30.48
C THR A 212 17.08 -6.38 -29.65
N PHE A 213 15.86 -6.66 -29.20
CA PHE A 213 15.47 -7.91 -28.54
C PHE A 213 14.24 -8.53 -29.19
N VAL A 214 13.95 -9.79 -28.85
CA VAL A 214 12.75 -10.52 -29.33
C VAL A 214 11.80 -10.87 -28.17
N ASP A 215 10.62 -11.39 -28.50
CA ASP A 215 9.62 -11.78 -27.49
C ASP A 215 10.16 -12.82 -26.50
N GLY A 216 9.98 -12.54 -25.21
CA GLY A 216 10.35 -13.42 -24.11
C GLY A 216 11.82 -13.39 -23.71
N GLU A 217 12.61 -12.50 -24.28
CA GLU A 217 14.02 -12.36 -23.93
C GLU A 217 14.20 -11.76 -22.52
N GLU A 218 15.09 -12.37 -21.73
CA GLU A 218 15.53 -11.82 -20.44
C GLU A 218 16.69 -10.85 -20.69
N LEU A 219 16.44 -9.56 -20.55
CA LEU A 219 17.42 -8.50 -20.85
C LEU A 219 18.44 -8.32 -19.72
N PHE A 220 17.95 -8.49 -18.48
CA PHE A 220 18.73 -8.46 -17.25
C PHE A 220 18.12 -9.47 -16.28
N PRO A 221 18.85 -9.97 -15.26
CA PRO A 221 18.29 -10.89 -14.27
C PRO A 221 16.97 -10.38 -13.69
N GLY A 222 15.89 -11.13 -13.88
CA GLY A 222 14.55 -10.76 -13.41
C GLY A 222 13.86 -9.64 -14.19
N ILE A 223 14.37 -9.23 -15.36
CA ILE A 223 13.74 -8.25 -16.26
C ILE A 223 13.55 -8.90 -17.63
N ASN A 224 12.30 -9.26 -17.94
CA ASN A 224 11.92 -9.94 -19.17
C ASN A 224 11.11 -9.01 -20.08
N ALA A 225 11.38 -9.05 -21.38
CA ALA A 225 10.63 -8.30 -22.38
C ALA A 225 9.58 -9.22 -23.05
N ARG A 226 8.31 -8.80 -23.05
CA ARG A 226 7.20 -9.55 -23.65
C ARG A 226 6.45 -8.67 -24.65
N LEU A 227 6.40 -9.09 -25.91
CA LEU A 227 5.66 -8.36 -26.93
C LEU A 227 4.16 -8.44 -26.66
N ILE A 228 3.51 -7.28 -26.74
CA ILE A 228 2.08 -7.07 -26.60
C ILE A 228 1.60 -6.18 -27.75
N PRO A 229 1.69 -6.67 -29.00
CA PRO A 229 1.44 -5.89 -30.20
C PRO A 229 0.00 -5.38 -30.27
N GLY A 230 -0.18 -4.30 -31.02
CA GLY A 230 -1.48 -3.72 -31.36
C GLY A 230 -1.45 -2.21 -31.31
N HIS A 231 -0.97 -1.64 -30.20
CA HIS A 231 -0.73 -0.20 -30.12
C HIS A 231 0.33 0.21 -31.16
N THR A 232 1.48 -0.47 -31.11
CA THR A 232 2.46 -0.54 -32.20
C THR A 232 2.86 -2.00 -32.45
N PRO A 233 3.53 -2.33 -33.58
CA PRO A 233 3.84 -3.72 -33.94
C PRO A 233 4.80 -4.43 -32.98
N GLY A 234 5.69 -3.70 -32.31
CA GLY A 234 6.62 -4.24 -31.33
C GLY A 234 6.40 -3.68 -29.92
N HIS A 235 5.22 -3.14 -29.63
CA HIS A 235 4.84 -2.70 -28.29
C HIS A 235 5.13 -3.79 -27.25
N THR A 236 5.80 -3.44 -26.15
CA THR A 236 6.40 -4.41 -25.22
C THR A 236 6.04 -4.11 -23.78
N THR A 237 5.62 -5.14 -23.03
CA THR A 237 5.55 -5.14 -21.57
C THR A 237 6.89 -5.59 -20.99
N ILE A 238 7.40 -4.86 -20.02
CA ILE A 238 8.57 -5.25 -19.25
C ILE A 238 8.11 -5.91 -17.95
N GLU A 239 8.30 -7.23 -17.86
CA GLU A 239 7.97 -8.04 -16.69
C GLU A 239 9.18 -8.08 -15.75
N VAL A 240 9.09 -7.36 -14.63
CA VAL A 240 10.10 -7.31 -13.56
C VAL A 240 9.71 -8.30 -12.47
N GLY A 241 10.66 -9.10 -11.99
CA GLY A 241 10.46 -10.07 -10.92
C GLY A 241 11.65 -10.10 -9.96
N SER A 242 11.37 -10.10 -8.67
CA SER A 242 12.40 -10.19 -7.62
C SER A 242 11.79 -10.75 -6.33
N ALA A 243 12.47 -11.72 -5.72
CA ALA A 243 12.07 -12.36 -4.46
C ALA A 243 10.58 -12.79 -4.36
N GLY A 244 10.00 -13.28 -5.45
CA GLY A 244 8.61 -13.74 -5.50
C GLY A 244 7.57 -12.64 -5.77
N GLU A 245 8.00 -11.39 -5.89
CA GLU A 245 7.17 -10.25 -6.30
C GLU A 245 7.33 -9.97 -7.80
N SER A 246 6.30 -9.38 -8.42
CA SER A 246 6.34 -9.02 -9.83
C SER A 246 5.60 -7.73 -10.15
N LEU A 247 6.20 -6.94 -11.04
CA LEU A 247 5.67 -5.71 -11.63
C LEU A 247 5.69 -5.84 -13.14
N TRP A 248 4.57 -5.56 -13.80
CA TRP A 248 4.48 -5.47 -15.26
C TRP A 248 4.37 -4.01 -15.68
N ILE A 249 5.40 -3.50 -16.34
CA ILE A 249 5.39 -2.15 -16.91
C ILE A 249 4.85 -2.28 -18.33
N THR A 250 3.61 -1.86 -18.55
CA THR A 250 2.80 -2.30 -19.69
C THR A 250 2.84 -1.38 -20.91
N GLY A 251 3.65 -0.33 -20.89
CA GLY A 251 3.60 0.72 -21.92
C GLY A 251 2.19 1.32 -22.03
N ASP A 252 1.77 1.53 -23.28
CA ASP A 252 0.53 2.19 -23.70
C ASP A 252 -0.62 1.20 -23.88
N LEU A 253 -0.68 0.24 -22.97
CA LEU A 253 -1.83 -0.64 -22.89
C LEU A 253 -3.12 0.13 -22.60
N VAL A 254 -3.04 1.25 -21.87
CA VAL A 254 -4.19 2.06 -21.42
C VAL A 254 -3.83 3.54 -21.47
N HIS A 255 -4.74 4.36 -22.00
CA HIS A 255 -4.60 5.83 -22.11
C HIS A 255 -5.66 6.57 -21.28
N CYS A 256 -6.85 5.97 -21.11
CA CYS A 256 -7.93 6.56 -20.32
C CYS A 256 -8.42 5.56 -19.28
N MET A 257 -7.91 5.67 -18.05
CA MET A 257 -8.24 4.75 -16.96
C MET A 257 -9.76 4.67 -16.71
N ALA A 258 -10.45 5.81 -16.71
CA ALA A 258 -11.88 5.90 -16.43
C ALA A 258 -12.76 5.14 -17.44
N VAL A 259 -12.28 4.95 -18.68
CA VAL A 259 -13.04 4.31 -19.75
C VAL A 259 -12.53 2.90 -20.03
N GLN A 260 -11.23 2.71 -20.22
CA GLN A 260 -10.68 1.45 -20.72
C GLN A 260 -10.58 0.35 -19.65
N PHE A 261 -10.62 0.67 -18.36
CA PHE A 261 -10.78 -0.37 -17.32
C PHE A 261 -12.21 -0.95 -17.31
N PRO A 262 -13.28 -0.15 -17.18
CA PRO A 262 -14.64 -0.69 -17.25
C PRO A 262 -15.03 -1.20 -18.64
N ARG A 263 -14.45 -0.64 -19.71
CA ARG A 263 -14.67 -1.03 -21.12
C ARG A 263 -13.34 -1.31 -21.84
N PRO A 264 -12.69 -2.47 -21.58
CA PRO A 264 -11.39 -2.80 -22.19
C PRO A 264 -11.46 -3.01 -23.71
N ASP A 265 -12.66 -3.08 -24.27
CA ASP A 265 -12.94 -3.12 -25.71
C ASP A 265 -12.89 -1.75 -26.41
N VAL A 266 -12.77 -0.65 -25.64
CA VAL A 266 -12.55 0.69 -26.18
C VAL A 266 -11.09 0.86 -26.59
N ALA A 267 -10.87 1.07 -27.88
CA ALA A 267 -9.56 1.38 -28.46
C ALA A 267 -9.28 2.89 -28.39
N ILE A 268 -8.08 3.31 -28.77
CA ILE A 268 -7.73 4.71 -29.01
C ILE A 268 -7.24 4.88 -30.45
N ASP A 269 -7.39 6.09 -31.01
CA ASP A 269 -6.97 6.40 -32.39
C ASP A 269 -5.48 6.18 -32.65
N PHE A 270 -4.66 6.20 -31.60
CA PHE A 270 -3.22 5.95 -31.67
C PHE A 270 -2.86 4.47 -31.81
N ASP A 271 -3.81 3.54 -31.63
CA ASP A 271 -3.56 2.12 -31.84
C ASP A 271 -3.46 1.83 -33.35
N LEU A 272 -2.27 1.46 -33.84
CA LEU A 272 -2.05 1.13 -35.27
C LEU A 272 -2.86 -0.09 -35.73
N ASP A 273 -3.10 -1.06 -34.83
CA ASP A 273 -4.11 -2.09 -34.97
C ASP A 273 -5.03 -2.10 -33.73
N GLN A 274 -6.11 -1.32 -33.82
CA GLN A 274 -7.12 -1.19 -32.76
C GLN A 274 -7.70 -2.54 -32.30
N LYS A 275 -7.89 -3.50 -33.20
CA LYS A 275 -8.47 -4.80 -32.87
C LYS A 275 -7.48 -5.65 -32.09
N GLN A 276 -6.22 -5.65 -32.54
CA GLN A 276 -5.15 -6.34 -31.83
C GLN A 276 -4.88 -5.68 -30.48
N ALA A 277 -4.85 -4.35 -30.39
CA ALA A 277 -4.64 -3.61 -29.14
C ALA A 277 -5.72 -3.96 -28.10
N VAL A 278 -6.99 -4.00 -28.50
CA VAL A 278 -8.11 -4.43 -27.64
C VAL A 278 -7.93 -5.88 -27.17
N THR A 279 -7.60 -6.80 -28.09
CA THR A 279 -7.42 -8.22 -27.77
C THR A 279 -6.27 -8.41 -26.77
N THR A 280 -5.15 -7.72 -27.01
CA THR A 280 -3.98 -7.69 -26.15
C THR A 280 -4.30 -7.12 -24.76
N ARG A 281 -4.99 -5.96 -24.70
CA ARG A 281 -5.43 -5.33 -23.44
C ARG A 281 -6.29 -6.27 -22.62
N GLN A 282 -7.31 -6.87 -23.22
CA GLN A 282 -8.21 -7.80 -22.52
C GLN A 282 -7.46 -9.04 -21.99
N ALA A 283 -6.56 -9.61 -22.80
CA ALA A 283 -5.76 -10.76 -22.39
C ALA A 283 -4.81 -10.41 -21.23
N LEU A 284 -4.14 -9.26 -21.30
CA LEU A 284 -3.21 -8.81 -20.26
C LEU A 284 -3.96 -8.43 -18.98
N PHE A 285 -5.08 -7.70 -19.06
CA PHE A 285 -5.93 -7.38 -17.91
C PHE A 285 -6.40 -8.64 -17.18
N LYS A 286 -6.88 -9.64 -17.94
CA LYS A 286 -7.26 -10.92 -17.37
C LYS A 286 -6.08 -11.57 -16.64
N ARG A 287 -4.92 -11.66 -17.29
CA ARG A 287 -3.70 -12.24 -16.70
C ARG A 287 -3.26 -11.49 -15.44
N ALA A 288 -3.27 -10.16 -15.47
CA ALA A 288 -2.84 -9.31 -14.37
C ALA A 288 -3.82 -9.44 -13.18
N ALA A 289 -5.13 -9.45 -13.43
CA ALA A 289 -6.14 -9.67 -12.41
C ALA A 289 -6.07 -11.07 -11.78
N ASP A 290 -5.85 -12.11 -12.60
CA ASP A 290 -5.71 -13.49 -12.12
C ASP A 290 -4.45 -13.65 -11.23
N LYS A 291 -3.32 -13.07 -11.65
CA LYS A 291 -2.03 -13.19 -10.93
C LYS A 291 -1.87 -12.18 -9.79
N ARG A 292 -2.66 -11.10 -9.76
CA ARG A 292 -2.58 -9.99 -8.80
C ARG A 292 -1.20 -9.33 -8.72
N VAL A 293 -0.48 -9.33 -9.84
CA VAL A 293 0.80 -8.64 -10.00
C VAL A 293 0.61 -7.13 -9.92
N PHE A 294 1.66 -6.42 -9.55
CA PHE A 294 1.67 -4.98 -9.78
C PHE A 294 1.70 -4.71 -11.29
N VAL A 295 1.03 -3.65 -11.69
CA VAL A 295 1.05 -3.10 -13.04
C VAL A 295 1.51 -1.65 -12.94
N ALA A 296 2.28 -1.22 -13.92
CA ALA A 296 2.77 0.13 -14.12
C ALA A 296 2.40 0.58 -15.54
N GLY A 297 1.54 1.60 -15.66
CA GLY A 297 1.08 2.12 -16.96
C GLY A 297 1.57 3.54 -17.20
N MET A 298 2.05 3.82 -18.42
CA MET A 298 2.65 5.11 -18.78
C MET A 298 1.65 6.26 -18.68
N HIS A 299 0.38 5.99 -18.97
CA HIS A 299 -0.70 6.97 -18.97
C HIS A 299 -1.72 6.79 -17.84
N LEU A 300 -1.38 6.00 -16.82
CA LEU A 300 -2.18 5.93 -15.60
C LEU A 300 -1.82 7.11 -14.67
N PRO A 301 -2.76 7.62 -13.86
CA PRO A 301 -2.48 8.72 -12.94
C PRO A 301 -1.24 8.43 -12.09
N PHE A 302 -0.27 9.35 -12.10
CA PHE A 302 1.01 9.20 -11.41
C PHE A 302 0.80 8.75 -9.95
N PRO A 303 1.51 7.70 -9.44
CA PRO A 303 2.70 7.06 -10.01
C PRO A 303 2.44 6.00 -11.10
N GLY A 304 1.19 5.80 -11.48
CA GLY A 304 0.79 4.83 -12.49
C GLY A 304 0.98 3.37 -12.06
N ILE A 305 1.28 3.13 -10.77
CA ILE A 305 1.50 1.81 -10.18
C ILE A 305 0.26 1.39 -9.39
N GLY A 306 -0.12 0.12 -9.54
CA GLY A 306 -1.28 -0.44 -8.86
C GLY A 306 -1.53 -1.88 -9.27
N ARG A 307 -2.76 -2.35 -9.09
CA ARG A 307 -3.22 -3.67 -9.48
C ARG A 307 -4.52 -3.58 -10.26
N ILE A 308 -4.78 -4.60 -11.06
CA ILE A 308 -6.01 -4.73 -11.83
C ILE A 308 -6.92 -5.71 -11.10
N ARG A 309 -8.18 -5.34 -10.86
CA ARG A 309 -9.20 -6.23 -10.30
C ARG A 309 -10.33 -6.41 -11.31
N ALA A 310 -10.76 -7.64 -11.57
CA ALA A 310 -11.95 -7.89 -12.38
C ALA A 310 -13.23 -7.41 -11.67
N GLU A 311 -14.16 -6.82 -12.41
CA GLU A 311 -15.44 -6.31 -11.91
C GLU A 311 -16.59 -6.57 -12.89
N GLY A 312 -17.74 -7.03 -12.37
CA GLY A 312 -18.93 -7.27 -13.17
C GLY A 312 -18.75 -8.29 -14.30
N SER A 313 -19.45 -8.08 -15.41
CA SER A 313 -19.50 -8.98 -16.57
C SER A 313 -18.45 -8.63 -17.64
N GLY A 314 -17.17 -8.51 -17.25
CA GLY A 314 -16.05 -8.31 -18.18
C GLY A 314 -15.32 -6.97 -18.09
N GLY A 315 -15.68 -6.12 -17.12
CA GLY A 315 -14.95 -4.90 -16.80
C GLY A 315 -13.85 -5.13 -15.77
N TYR A 316 -13.04 -4.10 -15.55
CA TYR A 316 -11.97 -4.09 -14.57
C TYR A 316 -11.99 -2.77 -13.78
N VAL A 317 -11.31 -2.78 -12.64
CA VAL A 317 -11.07 -1.61 -11.79
C VAL A 317 -9.57 -1.50 -11.54
N TRP A 318 -9.06 -0.29 -11.63
CA TRP A 318 -7.73 0.06 -11.18
C TRP A 318 -7.68 0.22 -9.67
N VAL A 319 -6.76 -0.46 -9.01
CA VAL A 319 -6.50 -0.33 -7.58
C VAL A 319 -5.11 0.29 -7.43
N PRO A 320 -4.99 1.61 -7.21
CA PRO A 320 -3.69 2.27 -7.14
C PRO A 320 -2.88 1.75 -5.96
N ILE A 321 -1.55 1.79 -6.09
CA ILE A 321 -0.65 1.54 -4.96
C ILE A 321 -0.91 2.59 -3.87
N GLU A 322 -0.83 2.16 -2.61
CA GLU A 322 -0.95 3.08 -1.49
C GLU A 322 0.39 3.79 -1.24
N PHE A 323 0.32 5.07 -0.87
CA PHE A 323 1.51 5.84 -0.55
C PHE A 323 2.08 5.36 0.80
N GLY A 324 3.36 4.99 0.83
CA GLY A 324 4.01 4.47 2.02
C GLY A 324 5.53 4.59 1.97
N SER A 325 6.19 4.39 3.11
CA SER A 325 7.65 4.40 3.22
C SER A 325 8.25 3.15 2.58
N VAL A 326 9.38 3.30 1.88
CA VAL A 326 10.16 2.17 1.35
C VAL A 326 10.75 1.40 2.52
N LYS A 327 10.25 0.18 2.80
CA LYS A 327 10.84 -0.69 3.83
C LYS A 327 12.27 -1.06 3.41
N SER A 328 13.26 -0.76 4.26
CA SER A 328 14.65 -1.15 4.02
C SER A 328 14.72 -2.67 3.92
N ALA A 329 15.06 -3.19 2.74
CA ALA A 329 15.52 -4.56 2.60
C ALA A 329 16.81 -4.69 3.42
N ALA A 330 16.78 -5.46 4.50
CA ALA A 330 17.99 -5.83 5.23
C ALA A 330 18.90 -6.63 4.28
N LEU A 331 19.91 -5.96 3.72
CA LEU A 331 21.01 -6.57 2.98
C LEU A 331 21.74 -7.54 3.91
N THR A 332 21.28 -8.79 3.94
CA THR A 332 21.95 -9.88 4.64
C THR A 332 22.71 -10.68 3.58
N PRO A 333 24.04 -10.90 3.71
CA PRO A 333 24.80 -11.61 2.70
C PRO A 333 24.32 -13.06 2.60
N ALA A 334 24.12 -13.53 1.36
CA ALA A 334 23.73 -14.89 1.06
C ALA A 334 24.78 -15.89 1.55
N LEU A 335 24.36 -16.82 2.41
CA LEU A 335 25.04 -18.10 2.58
C LEU A 335 24.47 -19.08 1.56
N GLU A 336 25.37 -19.64 0.77
CA GLU A 336 25.14 -20.63 -0.27
C GLU A 336 24.33 -21.83 0.26
N SER A 337 23.33 -22.25 -0.51
CA SER A 337 22.81 -23.62 -0.44
C SER A 337 22.35 -24.03 -1.84
N THR A 338 23.19 -24.84 -2.47
CA THR A 338 22.96 -25.55 -3.71
C THR A 338 21.71 -26.44 -3.62
N ALA A 339 20.74 -26.24 -4.50
CA ALA A 339 19.81 -27.30 -4.90
C ALA A 339 19.32 -27.05 -6.33
N THR A 340 19.66 -28.02 -7.18
CA THR A 340 19.44 -28.14 -8.62
C THR A 340 17.97 -28.12 -9.05
N ALA A 341 17.72 -27.61 -10.26
CA ALA A 341 16.40 -27.48 -10.87
C ALA A 341 16.17 -28.50 -12.03
N VAL A 342 14.87 -28.85 -12.21
CA VAL A 342 14.14 -29.13 -13.49
C VAL A 342 14.24 -30.58 -14.07
N PRO A 343 13.18 -31.20 -14.69
CA PRO A 343 12.13 -30.56 -15.50
C PRO A 343 10.64 -30.94 -15.31
N THR A 344 9.86 -30.08 -15.96
CA THR A 344 8.45 -30.05 -16.36
C THR A 344 7.97 -31.24 -17.21
N SER A 345 6.67 -31.61 -17.12
CA SER A 345 5.73 -31.74 -18.26
C SER A 345 4.33 -32.28 -17.87
N THR A 346 3.30 -31.50 -18.24
CA THR A 346 1.96 -31.85 -18.76
C THR A 346 1.04 -32.87 -18.07
N SER A 347 -0.13 -32.40 -17.62
CA SER A 347 -1.41 -32.68 -18.28
C SER A 347 -2.55 -31.83 -17.67
N VAL A 348 -3.32 -31.14 -18.52
CA VAL A 348 -4.64 -30.58 -18.16
C VAL A 348 -5.72 -31.58 -18.57
N PRO A 349 -6.75 -31.78 -17.74
CA PRO A 349 -8.10 -31.77 -18.27
C PRO A 349 -9.02 -30.77 -17.53
N THR A 350 -9.61 -29.91 -18.36
CA THR A 350 -10.98 -29.34 -18.35
C THR A 350 -11.77 -29.14 -17.04
N THR A 351 -12.31 -27.92 -16.96
CA THR A 351 -13.53 -27.47 -16.27
C THR A 351 -13.62 -27.73 -14.76
N ARG A 352 -13.29 -26.72 -13.95
CA ARG A 352 -13.83 -26.57 -12.60
C ARG A 352 -14.03 -25.10 -12.25
N THR A 353 -15.24 -24.79 -11.79
CA THR A 353 -15.65 -23.64 -10.99
C THR A 353 -14.51 -23.15 -10.07
N PRO A 354 -14.32 -21.83 -9.83
CA PRO A 354 -13.22 -21.36 -9.00
C PRO A 354 -13.32 -22.05 -7.64
N THR A 355 -12.35 -22.90 -7.34
CA THR A 355 -12.33 -23.56 -6.05
C THR A 355 -11.79 -22.52 -5.06
N PRO A 356 -12.48 -22.26 -3.94
CA PRO A 356 -11.92 -21.42 -2.88
C PRO A 356 -10.55 -21.99 -2.50
N VAL A 357 -9.52 -21.12 -2.41
CA VAL A 357 -8.21 -21.54 -1.93
C VAL A 357 -8.44 -22.12 -0.52
N ALA A 358 -8.28 -23.42 -0.37
CA ALA A 358 -8.54 -24.09 0.90
C ALA A 358 -7.55 -23.57 1.95
N ALA A 359 -8.05 -23.20 3.12
CA ALA A 359 -7.19 -22.77 4.22
C ALA A 359 -6.17 -23.86 4.56
N PRO A 360 -4.90 -23.50 4.88
CA PRO A 360 -3.88 -24.46 5.27
C PRO A 360 -4.40 -25.38 6.40
N ARG A 361 -4.19 -26.69 6.25
CA ARG A 361 -4.53 -27.68 7.27
C ARG A 361 -3.27 -28.22 7.92
N LEU A 362 -3.26 -28.23 9.25
CA LEU A 362 -2.22 -28.86 10.05
C LEU A 362 -2.39 -30.37 9.96
N SER A 363 -1.28 -31.09 9.78
CA SER A 363 -1.27 -32.56 9.76
C SER A 363 -1.14 -33.18 11.15
N LYS A 364 -0.72 -32.40 12.14
CA LYS A 364 -0.58 -32.78 13.55
C LYS A 364 -0.76 -31.55 14.45
N PRO A 365 -1.03 -31.71 15.76
CA PRO A 365 -1.02 -30.61 16.70
C PRO A 365 0.32 -29.84 16.63
N PRO A 366 0.29 -28.50 16.75
CA PRO A 366 1.50 -27.70 16.75
C PRO A 366 2.31 -27.96 18.02
N GLU A 367 3.62 -27.74 17.92
CA GLU A 367 4.46 -27.65 19.12
C GLU A 367 4.10 -26.39 19.90
N VAL A 368 4.11 -26.49 21.23
CA VAL A 368 3.84 -25.37 22.12
C VAL A 368 5.04 -25.05 23.00
N ILE A 369 5.31 -23.77 23.14
CA ILE A 369 6.37 -23.22 23.98
C ILE A 369 5.77 -22.29 25.04
N LEU A 370 6.56 -21.87 26.02
CA LEU A 370 6.14 -20.77 26.89
C LEU A 370 6.11 -19.46 26.11
N ALA A 371 5.03 -18.70 26.26
CA ALA A 371 4.83 -17.44 25.56
C ALA A 371 5.93 -16.40 25.88
N ILE A 372 6.56 -16.48 27.06
CA ILE A 372 7.68 -15.62 27.47
C ILE A 372 8.96 -15.85 26.66
N ASN A 373 9.09 -17.01 26.02
CA ASN A 373 10.26 -17.34 25.20
C ASN A 373 10.16 -16.74 23.79
N LYS A 374 9.04 -16.12 23.44
CA LYS A 374 8.84 -15.49 22.15
C LYS A 374 9.63 -14.17 22.07
N PRO A 375 10.44 -13.98 21.01
CA PRO A 375 11.14 -12.72 20.78
C PRO A 375 10.17 -11.54 20.68
N VAL A 376 10.53 -10.43 21.33
CA VAL A 376 9.80 -9.16 21.23
C VAL A 376 10.38 -8.36 20.08
N ARG A 377 9.52 -7.87 19.18
CA ARG A 377 9.93 -7.01 18.07
C ARG A 377 10.29 -5.61 18.58
N LYS A 378 11.33 -5.02 17.99
CA LYS A 378 11.67 -3.62 18.26
C LYS A 378 10.56 -2.74 17.71
N THR A 379 9.98 -1.89 18.56
CA THR A 379 8.89 -0.98 18.20
C THR A 379 9.16 0.42 18.75
N PRO A 380 8.70 1.49 18.07
CA PRO A 380 8.68 2.83 18.64
C PRO A 380 7.70 2.98 19.83
N TYR A 381 6.85 1.97 20.10
CA TYR A 381 5.87 1.95 21.20
C TYR A 381 6.14 0.80 22.19
N PRO A 382 7.25 0.85 22.97
CA PRO A 382 7.71 -0.29 23.78
C PRO A 382 6.92 -0.51 25.09
N GLY A 383 5.76 0.11 25.25
CA GLY A 383 4.98 0.04 26.49
C GLY A 383 4.33 -1.33 26.70
N ASN A 384 4.34 -1.79 27.95
CA ASN A 384 3.62 -2.97 28.41
C ASN A 384 2.25 -2.56 28.95
N VAL A 385 1.33 -3.52 29.00
CA VAL A 385 0.03 -3.29 29.62
C VAL A 385 0.20 -3.07 31.12
N VAL A 386 -0.45 -2.04 31.67
CA VAL A 386 -0.30 -1.67 33.09
C VAL A 386 -0.94 -2.69 34.04
N TYR A 387 -1.92 -3.47 33.57
CA TYR A 387 -2.58 -4.51 34.35
C TYR A 387 -1.94 -5.88 34.09
N THR A 388 -1.72 -6.65 35.16
CA THR A 388 -1.15 -8.00 35.09
C THR A 388 -1.99 -8.99 35.87
N LEU A 389 -1.91 -10.26 35.47
CA LEU A 389 -2.50 -11.40 36.15
C LEU A 389 -1.39 -12.39 36.55
N PRO A 390 -1.60 -13.18 37.61
CA PRO A 390 -0.73 -14.32 37.89
C PRO A 390 -0.65 -15.27 36.68
N LYS A 391 0.51 -15.90 36.49
CA LYS A 391 0.74 -16.94 35.47
C LYS A 391 0.67 -16.49 34.02
N MET A 392 0.74 -15.18 33.74
CA MET A 392 0.92 -14.67 32.37
C MET A 392 2.20 -15.20 31.71
N ASP A 393 3.20 -15.54 32.51
CA ASP A 393 4.47 -16.12 32.10
C ASP A 393 4.42 -17.64 31.83
N GLU A 394 3.40 -18.32 32.35
CA GLU A 394 3.13 -19.75 32.15
C GLU A 394 2.20 -20.03 30.95
N VAL A 395 1.73 -18.99 30.26
CA VAL A 395 0.88 -19.11 29.07
C VAL A 395 1.62 -19.91 27.98
N LEU A 396 0.92 -20.87 27.37
CA LEU A 396 1.47 -21.69 26.30
C LEU A 396 1.21 -21.01 24.95
N LEU A 397 2.10 -21.22 23.99
CA LEU A 397 2.10 -20.56 22.69
C LEU A 397 2.37 -21.57 21.58
N ALA A 398 1.44 -21.71 20.64
CA ALA A 398 1.74 -22.22 19.31
C ALA A 398 2.14 -21.03 18.42
N ASN A 399 3.42 -20.98 18.07
CA ASN A 399 4.05 -19.81 17.45
C ASN A 399 4.16 -19.97 15.92
N GLU A 400 4.03 -18.86 15.18
CA GLU A 400 4.40 -18.75 13.76
C GLU A 400 3.68 -19.74 12.81
N LEU A 401 2.42 -20.05 13.11
CA LEU A 401 1.62 -20.92 12.27
C LEU A 401 1.24 -20.20 10.97
N ALA A 402 1.55 -20.81 9.82
CA ALA A 402 1.18 -20.23 8.53
C ALA A 402 -0.32 -20.37 8.29
N TYR A 403 -1.03 -19.24 8.17
CA TYR A 403 -2.48 -19.25 7.93
C TYR A 403 -2.86 -18.75 6.53
N HIS A 404 -2.03 -17.90 5.90
CA HIS A 404 -2.22 -17.45 4.52
C HIS A 404 -0.90 -16.98 3.91
N ASN A 405 -0.47 -17.57 2.78
CA ASN A 405 0.82 -17.26 2.14
C ASN A 405 1.97 -17.32 3.16
N ASN A 406 2.66 -16.19 3.40
CA ASN A 406 3.72 -16.06 4.39
C ASN A 406 3.25 -15.49 5.74
N LEU A 407 1.95 -15.18 5.90
CA LEU A 407 1.40 -14.59 7.12
C LEU A 407 1.23 -15.62 8.22
N LYS A 408 1.51 -15.16 9.44
CA LYS A 408 1.66 -15.98 10.62
C LYS A 408 0.62 -15.66 11.68
N VAL A 409 0.09 -16.70 12.30
CA VAL A 409 -0.83 -16.61 13.43
C VAL A 409 -0.22 -17.32 14.63
N ASP A 410 -0.41 -16.70 15.79
CA ASP A 410 -0.04 -17.23 17.08
C ASP A 410 -1.29 -17.51 17.90
N ILE A 411 -1.23 -18.64 18.60
CA ILE A 411 -2.32 -19.11 19.45
C ILE A 411 -1.79 -19.25 20.87
N TYR A 412 -2.35 -18.46 21.77
CA TYR A 412 -1.99 -18.44 23.19
C TYR A 412 -3.05 -19.19 23.97
N TYR A 413 -2.59 -20.17 24.74
CA TYR A 413 -3.43 -21.05 25.54
C TYR A 413 -3.25 -20.77 27.03
N PRO A 414 -4.29 -21.00 27.86
CA PRO A 414 -4.16 -20.88 29.30
C PRO A 414 -3.01 -21.73 29.86
N PRO A 415 -2.44 -21.35 31.03
CA PRO A 415 -1.48 -22.19 31.72
C PRO A 415 -2.02 -23.60 31.96
N ASN A 416 -1.22 -24.62 31.68
CA ASN A 416 -1.58 -26.05 31.82
C ASN A 416 -2.81 -26.48 30.98
N TYR A 417 -3.01 -25.85 29.82
CA TYR A 417 -4.14 -26.17 28.94
C TYR A 417 -4.18 -27.64 28.51
N ASN A 418 -5.36 -28.26 28.63
CA ASN A 418 -5.63 -29.62 28.15
C ASN A 418 -6.25 -29.55 26.74
N PHE A 419 -5.50 -30.02 25.74
CA PHE A 419 -5.91 -30.06 24.33
C PHE A 419 -7.08 -31.01 24.04
N GLU A 420 -7.50 -31.86 24.98
CA GLU A 420 -8.73 -32.65 24.87
C GLU A 420 -10.00 -31.80 25.12
N THR A 421 -9.85 -30.63 25.73
CA THR A 421 -10.96 -29.70 26.01
C THR A 421 -10.97 -28.58 24.99
N LYS A 422 -12.16 -28.14 24.53
CA LYS A 422 -12.27 -26.98 23.65
C LYS A 422 -12.61 -25.72 24.44
N LEU A 423 -11.90 -24.63 24.18
CA LEU A 423 -12.14 -23.33 24.83
C LEU A 423 -12.57 -22.27 23.82
N PRO A 424 -13.39 -21.29 24.25
CA PRO A 424 -13.74 -20.15 23.42
C PRO A 424 -12.48 -19.36 23.07
N ILE A 425 -12.56 -18.67 21.93
CA ILE A 425 -11.46 -17.86 21.44
C ILE A 425 -11.76 -16.37 21.57
N VAL A 426 -10.72 -15.58 21.78
CA VAL A 426 -10.75 -14.13 21.62
C VAL A 426 -9.71 -13.74 20.59
N ILE A 427 -10.16 -13.02 19.56
CA ILE A 427 -9.29 -12.56 18.49
C ILE A 427 -8.90 -11.12 18.78
N LEU A 428 -7.59 -10.87 18.84
CA LEU A 428 -7.04 -9.52 18.87
C LEU A 428 -7.07 -8.96 17.46
N ALA A 429 -7.85 -7.90 17.24
CA ALA A 429 -7.96 -7.27 15.95
C ALA A 429 -6.66 -6.53 15.61
N HIS A 430 -6.08 -6.81 14.45
CA HIS A 430 -4.91 -6.09 13.94
C HIS A 430 -5.36 -5.16 12.81
N GLY A 431 -5.04 -3.87 12.91
CA GLY A 431 -5.66 -2.83 12.07
C GLY A 431 -4.73 -1.94 11.28
N PHE A 432 -3.43 -2.18 11.31
CA PHE A 432 -2.46 -1.38 10.59
C PHE A 432 -1.90 -2.18 9.41
N GLN A 433 -2.11 -1.68 8.21
CA GLN A 433 -1.61 -2.26 6.96
C GLN A 433 -0.10 -2.08 6.88
N GLU A 434 0.59 -3.16 6.56
CA GLU A 434 2.02 -3.14 6.22
C GLU A 434 2.96 -2.42 7.21
N THR A 435 2.71 -2.51 8.52
CA THR A 435 3.69 -2.02 9.51
C THR A 435 4.23 -3.18 10.36
N ASP A 436 5.57 -3.24 10.46
CA ASP A 436 6.24 -4.09 11.46
C ASP A 436 6.23 -3.42 12.85
N GLU A 437 5.83 -2.16 12.92
CA GLU A 437 5.82 -1.31 14.12
C GLU A 437 4.63 -1.58 15.05
N PHE A 438 3.53 -2.10 14.49
CA PHE A 438 2.29 -2.43 15.19
C PHE A 438 1.89 -3.91 15.04
N ASP A 439 2.88 -4.77 14.80
CA ASP A 439 2.68 -6.21 14.58
C ASP A 439 2.26 -6.97 15.86
N LYS A 440 1.82 -8.22 15.71
CA LYS A 440 1.47 -9.16 16.80
C LYS A 440 2.58 -9.42 17.82
N ASP A 441 3.81 -9.00 17.53
CA ASP A 441 5.04 -9.28 18.29
C ASP A 441 5.56 -8.07 19.08
N ILE A 442 4.79 -6.99 19.20
CA ILE A 442 5.14 -5.83 20.04
C ILE A 442 4.66 -6.04 21.50
N PRO A 443 5.28 -5.37 22.50
CA PRO A 443 5.05 -5.68 23.91
C PRO A 443 3.58 -5.61 24.34
N GLN A 444 2.89 -4.50 24.07
CA GLN A 444 1.46 -4.34 24.40
C GLN A 444 0.55 -5.40 23.74
N GLN A 445 0.81 -5.82 22.49
CA GLN A 445 -0.03 -6.82 21.81
C GLN A 445 0.19 -8.21 22.41
N MET A 446 1.44 -8.53 22.75
CA MET A 446 1.81 -9.78 23.42
C MET A 446 1.23 -9.85 24.83
N ASP A 447 1.21 -8.73 25.57
CA ASP A 447 0.58 -8.66 26.89
C ASP A 447 -0.94 -8.83 26.81
N TRP A 448 -1.61 -8.26 25.80
CA TRP A 448 -3.06 -8.46 25.63
C TRP A 448 -3.44 -9.91 25.46
N VAL A 449 -2.78 -10.63 24.56
CA VAL A 449 -3.07 -12.05 24.35
C VAL A 449 -2.67 -12.92 25.53
N ARG A 450 -1.60 -12.57 26.26
CA ARG A 450 -1.23 -13.26 27.51
C ARG A 450 -2.25 -13.02 28.62
N LEU A 451 -2.77 -11.81 28.78
CA LEU A 451 -3.82 -11.49 29.76
C LEU A 451 -5.10 -12.27 29.49
N ILE A 452 -5.53 -12.29 28.23
CA ILE A 452 -6.71 -13.04 27.79
C ILE A 452 -6.50 -14.55 28.02
N ALA A 453 -5.31 -15.07 27.69
CA ALA A 453 -4.99 -16.48 27.89
C ALA A 453 -4.93 -16.87 29.37
N ALA A 454 -4.25 -16.08 30.20
CA ALA A 454 -4.20 -16.27 31.65
C ALA A 454 -5.57 -16.14 32.32
N SER A 455 -6.53 -15.47 31.67
CA SER A 455 -7.92 -15.36 32.10
C SER A 455 -8.78 -16.60 31.81
N GLY A 456 -8.20 -17.64 31.16
CA GLY A 456 -8.86 -18.92 30.92
C GLY A 456 -9.49 -19.09 29.54
N MET A 457 -9.21 -18.20 28.58
CA MET A 457 -9.68 -18.28 27.19
C MET A 457 -8.50 -18.55 26.25
N ILE A 458 -8.75 -18.91 24.99
CA ILE A 458 -7.68 -18.97 23.97
C ILE A 458 -7.58 -17.61 23.29
N ALA A 459 -6.38 -17.03 23.21
CA ALA A 459 -6.17 -15.75 22.55
C ALA A 459 -5.47 -15.95 21.20
N ILE A 460 -5.96 -15.27 20.16
CA ILE A 460 -5.42 -15.34 18.81
C ILE A 460 -4.81 -13.99 18.44
N SER A 461 -3.57 -14.01 17.96
CA SER A 461 -2.89 -12.84 17.40
C SER A 461 -2.33 -13.20 16.03
N ALA A 462 -2.67 -12.43 15.00
CA ALA A 462 -2.27 -12.75 13.63
C ALA A 462 -1.63 -11.54 12.95
N GLN A 463 -0.62 -11.77 12.13
CA GLN A 463 -0.09 -10.73 11.25
C GLN A 463 -1.19 -10.28 10.29
N ALA A 464 -1.52 -8.99 10.30
CA ALA A 464 -2.55 -8.43 9.43
C ALA A 464 -2.15 -8.43 7.94
N GLY A 465 -0.85 -8.30 7.64
CA GLY A 465 -0.35 -8.26 6.27
C GLY A 465 -0.79 -7.02 5.47
N ASP A 466 -0.86 -7.19 4.16
CA ASP A 466 -1.18 -6.18 3.15
C ASP A 466 -2.69 -5.91 3.00
N ALA A 467 -3.53 -6.82 3.47
CA ALA A 467 -4.98 -6.68 3.47
C ALA A 467 -5.57 -7.04 4.84
N PRO A 468 -5.36 -6.21 5.89
CA PRO A 468 -5.74 -6.53 7.28
C PRO A 468 -7.15 -7.08 7.46
N VAL A 469 -8.11 -6.49 6.75
CA VAL A 469 -9.51 -6.91 6.78
C VAL A 469 -9.68 -8.29 6.14
N ASP A 470 -9.21 -8.48 4.90
CA ASP A 470 -9.37 -9.75 4.20
C ASP A 470 -8.58 -10.89 4.87
N ASN A 471 -7.41 -10.56 5.39
CA ASN A 471 -6.56 -11.48 6.12
C ASN A 471 -7.16 -11.85 7.47
N SER A 472 -7.87 -10.93 8.15
CA SER A 472 -8.65 -11.28 9.35
C SER A 472 -9.70 -12.35 9.05
N TYR A 473 -10.33 -12.34 7.87
CA TYR A 473 -11.24 -13.42 7.44
C TYR A 473 -10.52 -14.74 7.22
N ARG A 474 -9.32 -14.70 6.64
CA ARG A 474 -8.51 -15.92 6.41
C ARG A 474 -7.99 -16.54 7.70
N VAL A 475 -7.79 -15.75 8.75
CA VAL A 475 -7.53 -16.28 10.10
C VAL A 475 -8.70 -17.16 10.52
N PHE A 476 -9.95 -16.72 10.36
CA PHE A 476 -11.11 -17.55 10.67
C PHE A 476 -11.16 -18.82 9.84
N ASP A 477 -10.91 -18.75 8.53
CA ASP A 477 -10.89 -19.95 7.68
C ASP A 477 -9.84 -20.97 8.16
N PHE A 478 -8.65 -20.49 8.53
CA PHE A 478 -7.60 -21.33 9.12
C PHE A 478 -8.01 -21.92 10.46
N LEU A 479 -8.55 -21.11 11.38
CA LEU A 479 -9.00 -21.60 12.69
C LEU A 479 -10.13 -22.62 12.52
N ALA A 480 -11.08 -22.38 11.61
CA ALA A 480 -12.18 -23.30 11.33
C ALA A 480 -11.70 -24.63 10.73
N ALA A 481 -10.73 -24.58 9.82
CA ALA A 481 -10.15 -25.77 9.20
C ALA A 481 -9.35 -26.63 10.19
N ASN A 482 -8.85 -26.04 11.28
CA ASN A 482 -7.94 -26.67 12.23
C ASN A 482 -8.48 -26.75 13.67
N LYS A 483 -9.74 -26.36 13.91
CA LYS A 483 -10.32 -26.17 15.25
C LYS A 483 -10.16 -27.37 16.18
N ASP A 484 -10.23 -28.60 15.65
CA ASP A 484 -10.14 -29.81 16.46
C ASP A 484 -8.71 -30.08 16.92
N LEU A 485 -7.72 -29.87 16.02
CA LEU A 485 -6.30 -29.99 16.37
C LEU A 485 -5.82 -28.86 17.28
N LEU A 486 -6.46 -27.70 17.19
CA LEU A 486 -6.10 -26.49 17.93
C LEU A 486 -6.89 -26.32 19.23
N GLY A 487 -7.85 -27.19 19.56
CA GLY A 487 -8.66 -27.10 20.78
C GLY A 487 -9.67 -25.93 20.81
N LEU A 488 -10.16 -25.48 19.65
CA LEU A 488 -10.96 -24.27 19.55
C LEU A 488 -12.46 -24.54 19.61
N ASP A 489 -13.18 -23.82 20.47
CA ASP A 489 -14.63 -23.68 20.43
C ASP A 489 -15.02 -22.43 19.65
N LEU A 490 -15.33 -22.62 18.37
CA LEU A 490 -15.75 -21.54 17.48
C LEU A 490 -17.25 -21.20 17.58
N THR A 491 -17.99 -21.75 18.56
CA THR A 491 -19.39 -21.34 18.81
C THR A 491 -19.49 -20.10 19.70
N ARG A 492 -18.39 -19.73 20.36
CA ARG A 492 -18.27 -18.61 21.28
C ARG A 492 -16.99 -17.84 20.96
N ILE A 493 -17.15 -16.77 20.19
CA ILE A 493 -16.03 -15.95 19.73
C ILE A 493 -16.13 -14.55 20.35
N GLY A 494 -14.99 -14.09 20.89
CA GLY A 494 -14.77 -12.73 21.35
C GLY A 494 -13.86 -11.93 20.42
N PHE A 495 -13.97 -10.60 20.48
CA PHE A 495 -12.99 -9.68 19.90
C PHE A 495 -12.41 -8.74 20.95
N TRP A 496 -11.15 -8.36 20.76
CA TRP A 496 -10.50 -7.28 21.47
C TRP A 496 -9.86 -6.31 20.46
N ALA A 497 -10.13 -5.02 20.61
CA ALA A 497 -9.55 -3.97 19.78
C ALA A 497 -9.19 -2.75 20.63
N CYS A 498 -8.04 -2.15 20.36
CA CYS A 498 -7.60 -0.88 20.94
C CYS A 498 -7.29 0.14 19.83
N SER A 499 -7.58 1.43 20.04
CA SER A 499 -7.20 2.51 19.11
C SER A 499 -7.65 2.24 17.66
N GLY A 500 -6.75 2.37 16.68
CA GLY A 500 -7.01 2.12 15.25
C GLY A 500 -7.46 0.70 14.90
N GLN A 501 -7.42 -0.26 15.83
CA GLN A 501 -7.92 -1.62 15.62
C GLN A 501 -9.46 -1.71 15.62
N GLY A 502 -10.17 -0.64 15.98
CA GLY A 502 -11.65 -0.60 15.97
C GLY A 502 -12.25 -0.84 14.59
N ALA A 503 -11.78 -0.10 13.58
CA ALA A 503 -12.28 -0.17 12.20
C ALA A 503 -12.29 -1.59 11.58
N PRO A 504 -11.20 -2.39 11.58
CA PRO A 504 -11.23 -3.74 11.04
C PRO A 504 -12.14 -4.68 11.84
N ALA A 505 -12.19 -4.55 13.17
CA ALA A 505 -13.09 -5.35 14.01
C ALA A 505 -14.56 -5.08 13.68
N ILE A 506 -14.92 -3.80 13.46
CA ILE A 506 -16.26 -3.42 13.02
C ILE A 506 -16.60 -4.00 11.64
N LYS A 507 -15.67 -3.92 10.68
CA LYS A 507 -15.89 -4.48 9.35
C LYS A 507 -16.09 -6.00 9.39
N ALA A 508 -15.43 -6.70 10.33
CA ALA A 508 -15.68 -8.12 10.56
C ALA A 508 -17.07 -8.40 11.16
N LEU A 509 -17.56 -7.55 12.06
CA LEU A 509 -18.90 -7.70 12.65
C LEU A 509 -20.04 -7.37 11.65
N GLN A 510 -19.74 -6.58 10.62
CA GLN A 510 -20.69 -6.11 9.61
C GLN A 510 -20.93 -7.09 8.45
N ASP A 511 -19.94 -7.93 8.10
CA ASP A 511 -20.01 -8.70 6.85
C ASP A 511 -21.04 -9.84 6.94
N GLU A 512 -22.13 -9.68 6.21
CA GLU A 512 -23.24 -10.64 6.15
C GLU A 512 -22.88 -11.96 5.46
N LYS A 513 -21.77 -11.99 4.71
CA LYS A 513 -21.29 -13.19 4.03
C LYS A 513 -20.47 -14.09 4.94
N LEU A 514 -20.16 -13.67 6.16
CA LEU A 514 -19.45 -14.50 7.12
C LEU A 514 -20.41 -15.54 7.73
N PRO A 515 -20.16 -16.85 7.53
CA PRO A 515 -21.01 -17.91 8.09
C PRO A 515 -20.98 -17.98 9.63
N PHE A 516 -20.12 -17.18 10.27
CA PHE A 516 -19.87 -17.15 11.70
C PHE A 516 -20.34 -15.84 12.37
N ARG A 517 -21.05 -14.98 11.65
CA ARG A 517 -21.48 -13.69 12.19
C ARG A 517 -22.27 -13.81 13.51
N ASP A 518 -23.16 -14.79 13.60
CA ASP A 518 -23.99 -15.02 14.79
C ASP A 518 -23.28 -15.79 15.94
N VAL A 519 -22.01 -16.19 15.76
CA VAL A 519 -21.22 -16.82 16.83
C VAL A 519 -20.36 -15.82 17.62
N PHE A 520 -20.31 -14.55 17.19
CA PHE A 520 -19.75 -13.48 18.01
C PHE A 520 -20.65 -13.22 19.22
N LYS A 521 -20.09 -13.38 20.43
CA LYS A 521 -20.80 -13.18 21.71
C LYS A 521 -20.37 -11.92 22.43
N ALA A 522 -19.12 -11.49 22.24
CA ALA A 522 -18.58 -10.34 22.95
C ALA A 522 -17.54 -9.58 22.11
N ALA A 523 -17.51 -8.25 22.21
CA ALA A 523 -16.42 -7.45 21.68
C ALA A 523 -16.04 -6.34 22.67
N VAL A 524 -14.74 -6.20 22.90
CA VAL A 524 -14.12 -5.14 23.71
C VAL A 524 -13.49 -4.12 22.79
N PHE A 525 -13.85 -2.85 22.97
CA PHE A 525 -13.27 -1.70 22.27
C PHE A 525 -12.69 -0.71 23.28
N MET A 526 -11.37 -0.62 23.32
CA MET A 526 -10.64 0.31 24.19
C MET A 526 -10.25 1.54 23.35
N TYR A 527 -10.82 2.70 23.67
CA TYR A 527 -10.53 4.00 23.01
C TYR A 527 -10.38 3.84 21.49
N SER A 528 -11.30 3.10 20.87
CA SER A 528 -11.12 2.62 19.50
C SER A 528 -11.64 3.62 18.48
N ASP A 529 -10.92 3.75 17.36
CA ASP A 529 -11.35 4.57 16.23
C ASP A 529 -12.33 3.76 15.37
N PHE A 530 -13.52 4.33 15.19
CA PHE A 530 -14.59 3.75 14.38
C PHE A 530 -14.71 4.38 12.99
N LYS A 531 -13.88 5.38 12.62
CA LYS A 531 -13.80 6.05 11.29
C LYS A 531 -15.13 6.14 10.53
N SER A 532 -16.13 6.76 11.16
CA SER A 532 -17.53 6.93 10.66
C SER A 532 -18.25 5.65 10.17
N ALA A 533 -17.69 4.47 10.40
CA ALA A 533 -18.25 3.18 10.05
C ALA A 533 -18.93 2.57 11.28
N THR A 534 -20.25 2.60 11.28
CA THR A 534 -21.08 1.88 12.23
C THR A 534 -21.81 0.75 11.53
N PRO A 535 -21.96 -0.43 12.16
CA PRO A 535 -22.71 -1.51 11.55
C PRO A 535 -24.14 -1.09 11.21
N SER A 536 -24.48 -1.17 9.93
CA SER A 536 -25.87 -1.06 9.47
C SER A 536 -26.70 -2.28 9.89
N VAL A 537 -26.02 -3.40 10.14
CA VAL A 537 -26.64 -4.63 10.63
C VAL A 537 -25.71 -5.24 11.70
N TRP A 538 -26.27 -5.60 12.86
CA TRP A 538 -25.51 -6.12 14.00
C TRP A 538 -25.74 -7.61 14.24
N PRO A 539 -24.73 -8.38 14.71
CA PRO A 539 -24.97 -9.74 15.19
C PRO A 539 -25.85 -9.72 16.44
N LYS A 540 -26.93 -10.50 16.43
CA LYS A 540 -27.97 -10.43 17.48
C LYS A 540 -27.50 -10.90 18.86
N THR A 541 -26.48 -11.77 18.91
CA THR A 541 -25.94 -12.30 20.17
C THR A 541 -24.74 -11.54 20.69
N LEU A 542 -24.33 -10.46 20.01
CA LEU A 542 -23.17 -9.67 20.38
C LEU A 542 -23.50 -8.80 21.61
N SER A 543 -22.59 -8.81 22.57
CA SER A 543 -22.50 -7.80 23.62
C SER A 543 -21.24 -6.98 23.44
N LEU A 544 -21.29 -5.70 23.78
CA LEU A 544 -20.17 -4.76 23.65
C LEU A 544 -19.72 -4.27 25.01
N PHE A 545 -18.40 -4.12 25.16
CA PHE A 545 -17.77 -3.35 26.22
C PHE A 545 -16.92 -2.28 25.57
N VAL A 546 -17.31 -1.02 25.76
CA VAL A 546 -16.70 0.12 25.08
C VAL A 546 -16.13 1.08 26.11
N VAL A 547 -14.88 1.50 25.92
CA VAL A 547 -14.22 2.46 26.79
C VAL A 547 -13.86 3.71 26.00
N LYS A 548 -14.27 4.87 26.49
CA LYS A 548 -13.80 6.18 26.01
C LYS A 548 -12.72 6.72 26.94
N ALA A 549 -11.58 7.09 26.36
CA ALA A 549 -10.56 7.89 27.02
C ALA A 549 -10.94 9.37 26.90
N GLY A 550 -11.31 10.01 28.01
CA GLY A 550 -11.91 11.34 28.01
C GLY A 550 -10.95 12.48 27.66
N SER A 551 -9.64 12.26 27.82
CA SER A 551 -8.58 13.20 27.46
C SER A 551 -7.85 12.82 26.16
N ASP A 552 -8.40 11.89 25.37
CA ASP A 552 -7.83 11.48 24.09
C ASP A 552 -7.82 12.63 23.07
N GLN A 553 -6.64 12.94 22.55
CA GLN A 553 -6.43 13.99 21.54
C GLN A 553 -6.33 13.43 20.12
N LEU A 554 -6.21 12.10 19.97
CA LEU A 554 -6.05 11.43 18.68
C LEU A 554 -7.39 10.95 18.14
N ILE A 555 -8.25 10.40 19.00
CA ILE A 555 -9.56 9.88 18.63
C ILE A 555 -10.64 10.78 19.22
N PRO A 556 -11.44 11.47 18.38
CA PRO A 556 -12.50 12.31 18.88
C PRO A 556 -13.53 11.47 19.66
N GLY A 557 -13.75 11.79 20.94
CA GLY A 557 -14.68 11.05 21.80
C GLY A 557 -16.11 10.94 21.25
N SER A 558 -16.54 11.91 20.43
CA SER A 558 -17.83 11.90 19.74
C SER A 558 -18.00 10.71 18.79
N THR A 559 -16.92 10.16 18.23
CA THR A 559 -16.98 8.97 17.38
C THR A 559 -17.39 7.73 18.18
N ILE A 560 -16.87 7.60 19.41
CA ILE A 560 -17.20 6.52 20.35
C ILE A 560 -18.62 6.70 20.87
N ASP A 561 -19.00 7.93 21.25
CA ASP A 561 -20.36 8.23 21.71
C ASP A 561 -21.41 7.89 20.63
N ASN A 562 -21.15 8.24 19.37
CA ASN A 562 -22.02 7.90 18.25
C ASN A 562 -22.12 6.39 18.01
N PHE A 563 -21.00 5.67 18.09
CA PHE A 563 -20.98 4.20 17.96
C PHE A 563 -21.84 3.54 19.04
N VAL A 564 -21.66 3.94 20.31
CA VAL A 564 -22.44 3.43 21.44
C VAL A 564 -23.93 3.75 21.28
N ALA A 565 -24.27 4.96 20.84
CA ALA A 565 -25.65 5.35 20.59
C ALA A 565 -26.32 4.46 19.53
N GLN A 566 -25.61 4.15 18.44
CA GLN A 566 -26.12 3.28 17.38
C GLN A 566 -26.21 1.81 17.77
N ALA A 567 -25.26 1.31 18.56
CA ALA A 567 -25.35 -0.04 19.11
C ALA A 567 -26.60 -0.20 19.98
N ARG A 568 -26.84 0.78 20.86
CA ARG A 568 -28.02 0.80 21.74
C ARG A 568 -29.33 0.95 20.96
N SER A 569 -29.39 1.80 19.94
CA SER A 569 -30.59 1.93 19.09
C SER A 569 -30.88 0.64 18.32
N SER A 570 -29.86 -0.15 18.02
CA SER A 570 -29.94 -1.47 17.41
C SER A 570 -30.14 -2.62 18.42
N GLN A 571 -30.45 -2.28 19.69
CA GLN A 571 -30.70 -3.23 20.79
C GLN A 571 -29.51 -4.13 21.14
N ILE A 572 -28.28 -3.68 20.87
CA ILE A 572 -27.06 -4.38 21.26
C ILE A 572 -26.71 -4.05 22.72
N THR A 573 -26.54 -5.09 23.53
CA THR A 573 -26.15 -4.95 24.94
C THR A 573 -24.79 -4.29 25.00
N THR A 574 -24.72 -3.08 25.55
CA THR A 574 -23.49 -2.25 25.52
C THR A 574 -23.16 -1.69 26.89
N GLU A 575 -22.11 -2.21 27.49
CA GLU A 575 -21.44 -1.64 28.66
C GLU A 575 -20.50 -0.53 28.19
N TYR A 576 -20.67 0.68 28.71
CA TYR A 576 -19.93 1.86 28.28
C TYR A 576 -19.28 2.56 29.48
N ILE A 577 -17.97 2.73 29.42
CA ILE A 577 -17.17 3.40 30.46
C ILE A 577 -16.49 4.63 29.85
N GLU A 578 -16.62 5.77 30.51
CA GLU A 578 -15.82 6.95 30.22
C GLU A 578 -14.80 7.16 31.34
N LEU A 579 -13.53 7.18 30.98
CA LEU A 579 -12.44 7.55 31.87
C LEU A 579 -12.06 9.01 31.60
N ALA A 580 -12.69 9.95 32.31
CA ALA A 580 -12.59 11.39 32.03
C ALA A 580 -11.15 11.90 31.86
N ASP A 581 -10.24 11.51 32.77
CA ASP A 581 -8.86 12.00 32.80
C ASP A 581 -7.86 11.06 32.09
N ALA A 582 -8.34 10.03 31.40
CA ALA A 582 -7.48 9.07 30.72
C ALA A 582 -7.03 9.58 29.34
N PRO A 583 -5.71 9.53 29.02
CA PRO A 583 -5.20 9.86 27.70
C PRO A 583 -5.39 8.68 26.72
N HIS A 584 -5.04 8.92 25.46
CA HIS A 584 -4.89 7.84 24.48
C HIS A 584 -3.88 6.79 25.00
N GLY A 585 -4.22 5.49 24.90
CA GLY A 585 -3.36 4.41 25.38
C GLY A 585 -3.20 4.37 26.91
N PHE A 586 -4.21 4.76 27.68
CA PHE A 586 -4.17 4.80 29.16
C PHE A 586 -3.81 3.44 29.81
N ASP A 587 -4.15 2.35 29.13
CA ASP A 587 -3.89 0.96 29.45
C ASP A 587 -2.41 0.57 29.31
N VAL A 588 -1.59 1.44 28.71
CA VAL A 588 -0.14 1.25 28.53
C VAL A 588 0.65 2.39 29.16
N PHE A 589 0.20 3.64 28.98
CA PHE A 589 0.95 4.84 29.37
C PHE A 589 0.55 5.44 30.72
N GLN A 590 -0.54 4.97 31.33
CA GLN A 590 -1.06 5.54 32.58
C GLN A 590 -1.32 4.45 33.63
N ASP A 591 -0.30 4.12 34.42
CA ASP A 591 -0.46 3.17 35.54
C ASP A 591 -1.27 3.80 36.70
N THR A 592 -2.59 3.71 36.59
CA THR A 592 -3.53 4.10 37.65
C THR A 592 -4.44 2.95 38.04
N GLN A 593 -5.04 3.05 39.23
CA GLN A 593 -6.08 2.10 39.66
C GLN A 593 -7.28 2.11 38.71
N ALA A 594 -7.62 3.26 38.13
CA ALA A 594 -8.70 3.36 37.15
C ALA A 594 -8.37 2.58 35.86
N SER A 595 -7.17 2.78 35.29
CA SER A 595 -6.70 2.03 34.12
C SER A 595 -6.72 0.52 34.37
N LYS A 596 -6.13 0.07 35.49
CA LYS A 596 -6.09 -1.34 35.90
C LYS A 596 -7.48 -1.92 36.11
N ALA A 597 -8.37 -1.19 36.79
CA ALA A 597 -9.73 -1.63 37.04
C ALA A 597 -10.55 -1.74 35.76
N THR A 598 -10.34 -0.87 34.78
CA THR A 598 -11.03 -0.91 33.49
C THR A 598 -10.57 -2.09 32.65
N VAL A 599 -9.26 -2.34 32.56
CA VAL A 599 -8.73 -3.54 31.87
C VAL A 599 -9.28 -4.83 32.51
N ARG A 600 -9.28 -4.90 33.85
CA ARG A 600 -9.87 -6.02 34.58
C ARG A 600 -11.36 -6.21 34.27
N GLN A 601 -12.14 -5.12 34.25
CA GLN A 601 -13.57 -5.18 33.92
C GLN A 601 -13.82 -5.68 32.50
N ALA A 602 -13.02 -5.25 31.52
CA ALA A 602 -13.12 -5.74 30.14
C ALA A 602 -12.82 -7.26 30.03
N LEU A 603 -11.84 -7.76 30.80
CA LEU A 603 -11.54 -9.19 30.87
C LEU A 603 -12.68 -9.98 31.54
N GLU A 604 -13.22 -9.50 32.65
CA GLU A 604 -14.37 -10.14 33.31
C GLU A 604 -15.62 -10.12 32.44
N PHE A 605 -15.83 -9.05 31.67
CA PHE A 605 -16.88 -8.97 30.66
C PHE A 605 -16.72 -10.09 29.63
N LEU A 606 -15.54 -10.26 29.03
CA LEU A 606 -15.30 -11.34 28.07
C LEU A 606 -15.54 -12.72 28.70
N LYS A 607 -14.99 -12.97 29.90
CA LYS A 607 -15.17 -14.24 30.62
C LYS A 607 -16.65 -14.55 30.83
N GLY A 608 -17.43 -13.58 31.33
CA GLY A 608 -18.86 -13.76 31.59
C GLY A 608 -19.73 -13.98 30.34
N ARG A 609 -19.21 -13.66 29.14
CA ARG A 609 -19.93 -13.89 27.88
C ARG A 609 -19.45 -15.12 27.12
N LEU A 610 -18.22 -15.57 27.37
CA LEU A 610 -17.57 -16.62 26.59
C LEU A 610 -17.39 -17.94 27.36
N LEU A 611 -17.08 -17.90 28.65
CA LEU A 611 -16.89 -19.10 29.44
C LEU A 611 -18.23 -19.65 29.94
N PRO A 612 -18.33 -20.98 30.21
CA PRO A 612 -19.55 -21.61 30.70
C PRO A 612 -20.04 -21.09 32.06
#